data_AF-A0A1J4SNL7-F1
#
_entry.id   AF-A0A1J4SNL7-F1
#
_cell.length_a   1.000
_cell.length_b   1.000
_cell.length_c   1.000
_cell.angle_alpha   90.00
_cell.angle_beta   90.00
_cell.angle_gamma   90.00
#
_symmetry.space_group_name_H-M   'P 1'
#
loop_
_entity.id
_entity.type
_entity.pdbx_description
1 polymer ?
#
loop_
_entity_poly.entity_id
_entity_poly.type
_entity_poly.pdbx_seq_one_letter_code
_entity_poly.pdbx_strand_id
1 'polypeptide(L)'
;MTKATGADVLRLPAFGCRSYHGGRCLYEEQLNPGFDARLRCQVLVKWEAVYEDFLNRAEQFGLTEADLSGLWRARFERLAEESIDCQEFTPALAETMPECRHLFVDICLLRLPQCHGHCKNYRLHTKA
;
A
#
# COMPACT_ATOMS: atom_id res chain seq x y z
N MET A 1 24.00 -11.71 40.08
CA MET A 1 24.53 -11.09 38.84
C MET A 1 24.56 -12.17 37.78
N THR A 2 23.57 -12.22 36.90
CA THR A 2 23.47 -13.26 35.88
C THR A 2 23.56 -12.58 34.51
N LYS A 3 24.65 -12.90 33.80
CA LYS A 3 24.98 -12.41 32.46
C LYS A 3 23.98 -13.01 31.46
N ALA A 4 23.20 -12.18 30.77
CA ALA A 4 22.43 -12.62 29.62
C ALA A 4 23.35 -12.67 28.40
N THR A 5 23.66 -13.88 27.95
CA THR A 5 24.34 -14.19 26.70
C THR A 5 23.29 -14.62 25.67
N GLY A 6 23.20 -13.91 24.55
CA GLY A 6 22.24 -14.18 23.47
C GLY A 6 21.06 -13.22 23.51
N ALA A 7 20.85 -12.45 22.43
CA ALA A 7 19.67 -11.60 22.31
C ALA A 7 18.44 -12.50 22.12
N ASP A 8 17.82 -12.93 23.22
CA ASP A 8 16.54 -13.63 23.18
C ASP A 8 15.52 -12.73 22.49
N VAL A 9 15.03 -13.19 21.34
CA VAL A 9 13.95 -12.53 20.60
C VAL A 9 12.68 -12.68 21.44
N LEU A 10 12.39 -11.67 22.26
CA LEU A 10 11.14 -11.60 23.03
C LEU A 10 9.97 -11.45 22.06
N ARG A 11 9.00 -12.37 22.12
CA ARG A 11 7.73 -12.25 21.40
C ARG A 11 6.89 -11.16 22.07
N LEU A 12 6.94 -9.96 21.54
CA LEU A 12 6.13 -8.87 22.04
C LEU A 12 4.71 -8.93 21.46
N PRO A 13 3.68 -8.76 22.30
CA PRO A 13 2.31 -8.68 21.83
C PRO A 13 2.14 -7.37 21.05
N ALA A 14 1.47 -7.46 19.91
CA ALA A 14 1.48 -6.43 18.87
C ALA A 14 0.61 -5.20 19.19
N PHE A 15 0.32 -4.92 20.46
CA PHE A 15 -0.56 -3.84 20.91
C PHE A 15 -0.14 -2.44 20.44
N GLY A 16 1.12 -2.25 20.02
CA GLY A 16 1.62 -1.00 19.41
C GLY A 16 1.81 -1.06 17.88
N CYS A 17 1.39 -2.13 17.20
CA CYS A 17 1.56 -2.30 15.76
C CYS A 17 0.33 -1.81 15.00
N ARG A 18 0.50 -0.85 14.09
CA ARG A 18 -0.59 -0.34 13.23
C ARG A 18 -1.27 -1.47 12.44
N SER A 19 -0.50 -2.42 11.92
CA SER A 19 -1.03 -3.57 11.17
C SER A 19 -1.79 -4.56 12.05
N TYR A 20 -1.43 -4.68 13.34
CA TYR A 20 -2.21 -5.43 14.32
C TYR A 20 -3.59 -4.82 14.54
N HIS A 21 -3.69 -3.49 14.65
CA HIS A 21 -5.00 -2.80 14.75
C HIS A 21 -5.86 -2.97 13.49
N GLY A 22 -5.23 -3.18 12.33
CA GLY A 22 -5.91 -3.56 11.09
C GLY A 22 -6.28 -5.05 11.00
N GLY A 23 -5.93 -5.86 12.00
CA GLY A 23 -6.20 -7.30 12.06
C GLY A 23 -5.41 -8.14 11.04
N ARG A 24 -4.55 -7.53 10.22
CA ARG A 24 -3.85 -8.19 9.11
C ARG A 24 -2.45 -7.62 8.97
N CYS A 25 -1.45 -8.50 8.92
CA CYS A 25 -0.05 -8.08 8.88
C CYS A 25 0.83 -9.10 8.15
N LEU A 26 1.75 -8.61 7.34
CA LEU A 26 2.83 -9.38 6.73
C LEU A 26 4.10 -8.53 6.79
N TYR A 27 5.15 -9.04 7.43
CA TYR A 27 6.35 -8.26 7.73
C TYR A 27 7.13 -7.90 6.46
N GLU A 28 7.17 -8.82 5.52
CA GLU A 28 7.86 -8.68 4.23
C GLU A 28 7.31 -7.46 3.46
N GLU A 29 5.99 -7.27 3.48
CA GLU A 29 5.31 -6.12 2.86
C GLU A 29 5.39 -4.84 3.70
N GLN A 30 5.84 -4.90 4.96
CA GLN A 30 6.22 -3.69 5.70
C GLN A 30 7.59 -3.18 5.26
N LEU A 31 8.48 -4.06 4.79
CA LEU A 31 9.81 -3.68 4.30
C LEU A 31 9.74 -3.16 2.86
N ASN A 32 8.90 -3.77 2.03
CA ASN A 32 8.74 -3.39 0.63
C ASN A 32 7.27 -3.55 0.20
N PRO A 33 6.41 -2.55 0.46
CA PRO A 33 5.01 -2.59 0.07
C PRO A 33 4.85 -2.84 -1.44
N GLY A 34 4.03 -3.84 -1.77
CA GLY A 34 3.63 -4.22 -3.11
C GLY A 34 4.65 -4.99 -3.91
N PHE A 35 5.71 -5.48 -3.25
CA PHE A 35 6.64 -6.42 -3.84
C PHE A 35 5.92 -7.69 -4.33
N ASP A 36 5.02 -8.24 -3.52
CA ASP A 36 4.14 -9.32 -3.98
C ASP A 36 2.93 -8.75 -4.74
N ALA A 37 2.95 -8.91 -6.07
CA ALA A 37 1.89 -8.48 -6.97
C ALA A 37 0.49 -8.99 -6.55
N ARG A 38 0.40 -10.13 -5.85
CA ARG A 38 -0.88 -10.69 -5.38
C ARG A 38 -1.52 -9.82 -4.30
N LEU A 39 -0.71 -9.08 -3.54
CA LEU A 39 -1.13 -8.24 -2.41
C LEU A 39 -1.48 -6.81 -2.83
N ARG A 40 -1.04 -6.38 -4.02
CA ARG A 40 -1.28 -5.03 -4.56
C ARG A 40 -2.76 -4.71 -4.71
N CYS A 41 -3.13 -3.46 -4.45
CA CYS A 41 -4.48 -2.95 -4.66
C CYS A 41 -4.89 -3.10 -6.14
N GLN A 42 -5.99 -3.80 -6.41
CA GLN A 42 -6.45 -4.04 -7.79
C GLN A 42 -6.85 -2.74 -8.49
N VAL A 43 -7.37 -1.75 -7.75
CA VAL A 43 -7.70 -0.43 -8.31
C VAL A 43 -6.44 0.29 -8.77
N LEU A 44 -5.40 0.33 -7.94
CA LEU A 44 -4.12 0.95 -8.33
C LEU A 44 -3.46 0.23 -9.50
N VAL A 45 -3.45 -1.10 -9.51
CA VAL A 45 -2.93 -1.88 -10.63
C VAL A 45 -3.67 -1.54 -11.94
N LYS A 46 -5.00 -1.39 -11.89
CA LYS A 46 -5.80 -0.95 -13.06
C LYS A 46 -5.43 0.48 -13.48
N TRP A 47 -5.30 1.41 -12.53
CA TRP A 47 -4.96 2.80 -12.84
C TRP A 47 -3.54 2.96 -13.40
N GLU A 48 -2.58 2.21 -12.88
CA GLU A 48 -1.22 2.12 -13.40
C GLU A 48 -1.21 1.65 -14.85
N ALA A 49 -1.94 0.57 -15.17
CA ALA A 49 -2.06 0.09 -16.54
C ALA A 49 -2.68 1.14 -17.49
N VAL A 50 -3.68 1.90 -17.01
CA VAL A 50 -4.27 3.01 -17.77
C VAL A 50 -3.26 4.15 -17.98
N TYR A 51 -2.42 4.42 -17.00
CA TYR A 51 -1.36 5.43 -17.08
C TYR A 51 -0.25 4.99 -18.04
N GLU A 52 0.20 3.74 -17.97
CA GLU A 52 1.18 3.16 -18.89
C GLU A 52 0.69 3.21 -20.34
N ASP A 53 -0.56 2.82 -20.61
CA ASP A 53 -1.19 2.97 -21.94
C ASP A 53 -1.21 4.42 -22.40
N PHE A 54 -1.51 5.36 -21.50
CA PHE A 54 -1.49 6.78 -21.80
C PHE A 54 -0.09 7.27 -22.18
N LEU A 55 0.95 6.91 -21.42
CA LEU A 55 2.34 7.29 -21.71
C LEU A 55 2.81 6.74 -23.06
N ASN A 56 2.54 5.45 -23.33
CA ASN A 56 2.90 4.81 -24.59
C ASN A 56 2.28 5.53 -25.80
N ARG A 57 1.03 5.99 -25.68
CA ARG A 57 0.37 6.76 -26.75
C ARG A 57 0.98 8.15 -26.88
N ALA A 58 1.21 8.83 -25.77
CA ALA A 58 1.80 10.17 -25.79
C ALA A 58 3.18 10.19 -26.48
N GLU A 59 3.99 9.17 -26.23
CA GLU A 59 5.28 8.98 -26.91
C GLU A 59 5.09 8.81 -28.43
N GLN A 60 4.14 7.97 -28.86
CA GLN A 60 3.84 7.76 -30.28
C GLN A 60 3.35 9.04 -30.99
N PHE A 61 2.68 9.93 -30.27
CA PHE A 61 2.22 11.22 -30.79
C PHE A 61 3.25 12.36 -30.63
N GLY A 62 4.41 12.10 -30.03
CA GLY A 62 5.46 13.10 -29.81
C GLY A 62 5.01 14.27 -28.94
N LEU A 63 4.12 14.02 -27.97
CA LEU A 63 3.59 15.07 -27.10
C LEU A 63 4.67 15.66 -26.20
N THR A 64 4.58 16.96 -25.94
CA THR A 64 5.47 17.61 -24.97
C THR A 64 5.03 17.29 -23.54
N GLU A 65 5.93 17.44 -22.58
CA GLU A 65 5.62 17.22 -21.15
C GLU A 65 4.48 18.13 -20.65
N ALA A 66 4.38 19.35 -21.18
CA ALA A 66 3.30 20.28 -20.85
C ALA A 66 1.93 19.77 -21.34
N ASP A 67 1.87 19.21 -22.56
CA ASP A 67 0.64 18.62 -23.12
C ASP A 67 0.24 17.36 -22.34
N LEU A 68 1.21 16.53 -21.99
CA LEU A 68 1.05 15.30 -21.21
C LEU A 68 0.39 15.57 -19.85
N SER A 69 0.89 16.55 -19.10
CA SER A 69 0.38 16.87 -17.75
C SER A 69 -1.09 17.33 -17.80
N GLY A 70 -1.42 18.20 -18.75
CA GLY A 70 -2.80 18.69 -18.93
C GLY A 70 -3.78 17.59 -19.33
N LEU A 71 -3.41 16.77 -20.32
CA LEU A 71 -4.22 15.66 -20.80
C LEU A 71 -4.39 14.57 -19.74
N TRP A 72 -3.33 14.28 -18.98
CA TRP A 72 -3.39 13.27 -17.93
C TRP A 72 -4.33 13.70 -16.81
N ARG A 73 -4.23 14.95 -16.32
CA ARG A 73 -5.10 15.45 -15.24
C ARG A 73 -6.58 15.27 -15.57
N ALA A 74 -7.00 15.70 -16.77
CA ALA A 74 -8.40 15.58 -17.22
C ALA A 74 -8.85 14.12 -17.46
N ARG A 75 -7.92 13.21 -17.76
CA ARG A 75 -8.21 11.77 -17.86
C ARG A 75 -8.29 11.13 -16.47
N PHE A 76 -7.40 11.51 -15.56
CA PHE A 76 -7.32 10.97 -14.22
C PHE A 76 -8.53 11.34 -13.37
N GLU A 77 -9.03 12.57 -13.46
CA GLU A 77 -10.27 12.99 -12.77
C GLU A 77 -11.45 12.07 -13.14
N ARG A 78 -11.67 11.84 -14.44
CA ARG A 78 -12.71 10.91 -14.92
C ARG A 78 -12.46 9.47 -14.48
N LEU A 79 -11.20 9.01 -14.58
CA LEU A 79 -10.82 7.68 -14.15
C LEU A 79 -11.14 7.48 -12.66
N ALA A 80 -10.77 8.45 -11.82
CA ALA A 80 -10.97 8.39 -10.38
C ALA A 80 -12.45 8.35 -9.98
N GLU A 81 -13.32 9.05 -10.72
CA GLU A 81 -14.76 9.07 -10.50
C GLU A 81 -15.48 7.82 -11.03
N GLU A 82 -15.09 7.32 -12.20
CA GLU A 82 -15.85 6.29 -12.92
C GLU A 82 -15.37 4.84 -12.68
N SER A 83 -14.12 4.65 -12.22
CA SER A 83 -13.44 3.36 -12.36
C SER A 83 -13.10 2.63 -11.05
N ILE A 84 -13.65 3.04 -9.92
CA ILE A 84 -13.52 2.27 -8.67
C ILE A 84 -14.41 1.02 -8.75
N ASP A 85 -13.94 0.03 -9.49
CA ASP A 85 -14.54 -1.29 -9.64
C ASP A 85 -13.82 -2.27 -8.71
N CYS A 86 -14.18 -2.19 -7.42
CA CYS A 86 -13.71 -3.06 -6.35
C CYS A 86 -14.81 -3.26 -5.31
N GLN A 87 -15.27 -4.51 -5.13
CA GLN A 87 -16.36 -4.84 -4.20
C GLN A 87 -16.00 -4.61 -2.73
N GLU A 88 -14.71 -4.66 -2.41
CA GLU A 88 -14.18 -4.43 -1.06
C GLU A 88 -13.80 -2.95 -0.82
N PHE A 89 -14.09 -2.07 -1.78
CA PHE A 89 -13.78 -0.65 -1.61
C PHE A 89 -14.62 -0.07 -0.46
N THR A 90 -13.94 0.53 0.50
CA THR A 90 -14.60 1.28 1.56
C THR A 90 -13.96 2.66 1.68
N PRO A 91 -14.74 3.74 1.47
CA PRO A 91 -14.26 5.11 1.55
C PRO A 91 -13.52 5.42 2.87
N ALA A 92 -12.48 6.23 2.80
CA ALA A 92 -11.76 6.81 3.92
C ALA A 92 -11.80 8.33 3.84
N LEU A 93 -11.69 9.02 4.98
CA LEU A 93 -11.52 10.49 5.03
C LEU A 93 -10.05 10.87 4.75
N ALA A 94 -9.45 10.32 3.70
CA ALA A 94 -8.05 10.55 3.36
C ALA A 94 -7.92 11.60 2.25
N GLU A 95 -6.80 12.31 2.19
CA GLU A 95 -6.51 13.28 1.11
C GLU A 95 -5.82 12.63 -0.11
N THR A 96 -5.77 11.30 -0.16
CA THR A 96 -5.04 10.53 -1.19
C THR A 96 -5.96 9.55 -1.91
N MET A 97 -5.98 9.61 -3.25
CA MET A 97 -6.77 8.71 -4.10
C MET A 97 -6.01 7.40 -4.41
N PRO A 98 -6.70 6.23 -4.45
CA PRO A 98 -8.10 6.05 -4.07
C PRO A 98 -8.24 6.13 -2.54
N GLU A 99 -9.28 6.83 -2.09
CA GLU A 99 -9.59 7.01 -0.67
C GLU A 99 -10.18 5.72 -0.08
N CYS A 100 -9.41 4.62 -0.06
CA CYS A 100 -9.85 3.34 0.47
C CYS A 100 -9.22 3.09 1.84
N ARG A 101 -10.02 2.79 2.86
CA ARG A 101 -9.53 2.48 4.21
C ARG A 101 -8.63 1.23 4.28
N HIS A 102 -8.70 0.39 3.25
CA HIS A 102 -7.91 -0.83 3.13
C HIS A 102 -6.62 -0.62 2.34
N LEU A 103 -6.41 0.56 1.76
CA LEU A 103 -5.16 0.87 1.07
C LEU A 103 -4.08 1.20 2.09
N PHE A 104 -2.93 0.55 1.94
CA PHE A 104 -1.70 0.91 2.63
C PHE A 104 -0.57 1.00 1.62
N VAL A 105 -0.11 2.22 1.34
CA VAL A 105 0.83 2.49 0.23
C VAL A 105 0.23 1.99 -1.08
N ASP A 106 0.59 0.81 -1.56
CA ASP A 106 0.10 0.22 -2.80
C ASP A 106 -0.57 -1.16 -2.61
N ILE A 107 -0.63 -1.67 -1.37
CA ILE A 107 -1.24 -2.97 -1.05
C ILE A 107 -2.66 -2.84 -0.48
N CYS A 108 -3.44 -3.89 -0.70
CA CYS A 108 -4.74 -4.06 -0.06
C CYS A 108 -4.58 -4.86 1.23
N LEU A 109 -4.86 -4.21 2.38
CA LEU A 109 -4.78 -4.85 3.70
C LEU A 109 -5.60 -6.14 3.78
N LEU A 110 -6.74 -6.23 3.09
CA LEU A 110 -7.59 -7.43 3.09
C LEU A 110 -6.93 -8.66 2.46
N ARG A 111 -5.92 -8.47 1.62
CA ARG A 111 -5.14 -9.58 1.02
C ARG A 111 -4.01 -10.06 1.90
N LEU A 112 -3.66 -9.30 2.94
CA LEU A 112 -2.70 -9.76 3.92
C LEU A 112 -3.32 -10.88 4.79
N PRO A 113 -2.50 -11.83 5.25
CA PRO A 113 -2.93 -12.83 6.21
C PRO A 113 -3.39 -12.18 7.51
N GLN A 114 -4.22 -12.91 8.27
CA GLN A 114 -4.64 -12.48 9.60
C GLN A 114 -3.42 -12.28 10.50
N CYS A 115 -3.43 -11.19 11.26
CA CYS A 115 -2.35 -10.90 12.18
C CYS A 115 -2.53 -11.70 13.45
N HIS A 116 -1.59 -12.60 13.75
CA HIS A 116 -1.64 -13.45 14.95
C HIS A 116 -1.32 -12.71 16.26
N GLY A 117 -1.16 -11.39 16.24
CA GLY A 117 -0.86 -10.59 17.45
C GLY A 117 0.56 -10.77 18.01
N HIS A 118 1.41 -11.57 17.37
CA HIS A 118 2.80 -11.79 17.76
C HIS A 118 3.73 -11.65 16.56
N CYS A 119 4.73 -10.76 16.65
CA CYS A 119 5.72 -10.55 15.60
C CYS A 119 7.12 -10.94 16.09
N LYS A 120 7.78 -11.87 15.37
CA LYS A 120 9.16 -12.30 15.66
C LYS A 120 10.21 -11.22 15.38
N ASN A 121 9.86 -10.23 14.56
CA ASN A 121 10.77 -9.16 14.12
C ASN A 121 10.58 -7.85 14.91
N TYR A 122 9.73 -7.86 15.95
CA TYR A 122 9.48 -6.66 16.74
C TYR A 122 10.73 -6.26 17.53
N ARG A 123 11.10 -4.97 17.44
CA ARG A 123 12.14 -4.37 18.26
C ARG A 123 11.56 -3.13 18.93
N LEU A 124 11.68 -3.04 20.25
CA LEU A 124 11.42 -1.80 20.96
C LEU A 124 12.46 -0.79 20.51
N HIS A 125 12.04 0.31 19.89
CA HIS A 125 12.88 1.50 19.83
C HIS A 125 12.92 2.08 21.24
N THR A 126 13.97 1.78 21.99
CA THR A 126 14.33 2.59 23.15
C THR A 126 14.71 3.97 22.63
N LYS A 127 13.96 5.01 23.05
CA LYS A 127 14.41 6.39 22.86
C LYS A 127 15.81 6.53 23.47
N ALA A 128 16.76 6.99 22.67
CA ALA A 128 18.04 7.50 23.16
C ALA A 128 17.82 8.83 23.90
#